data_AF-A0A6N9QFJ2-F1
#
_entry.id   AF-A0A6N9QFJ2-F1
#
_cell.length_a   1.000
_cell.length_b   1.000
_cell.length_c   1.000
_cell.angle_alpha   90.00
_cell.angle_beta   90.00
_cell.angle_gamma   90.00
#
_symmetry.space_group_name_H-M   'P 1'
#
loop_
_entity.id
_entity.type
_entity.pdbx_description
1 polymer ?
#
loop_
_entity_poly.entity_id
_entity_poly.type
_entity_poly.pdbx_seq_one_letter_code
_entity_poly.pdbx_strand_id
1 'polypeptide(L)'
;MAEYLTYPFKTMGISQDHNGSYSHTKYSEGKPSDYPVDETGADRGSDWMYASVDLKVMKIYGRGIPEKPNTVWLQTTKKVITPIGFHFVCGRVTHMSDGDLKGLKVGHVFRAKSKMFREGTDGNVTGRHLHMTWGTGKFKDSGWIKNNRGAFVLTTTGSNRKLEKLFFMDPNFTTRIRMSQGLKFKKKPTVRTMYVKKRRVKTKVRASYSVSSKVVGRLKSGTKVKVYVTYGNWCCVGDGRWIHKKYLRNIKEI
;
A
#
# COMPACT_ATOMS: atom_id res chain seq x y z
N MET A 1 8.20 -8.04 -14.85
CA MET A 1 8.77 -6.74 -14.43
C MET A 1 8.28 -6.42 -13.02
N ALA A 2 9.04 -5.68 -12.20
CA ALA A 2 8.57 -5.27 -10.87
C ALA A 2 7.51 -4.16 -10.99
N GLU A 3 6.41 -4.29 -10.26
CA GLU A 3 5.26 -3.37 -10.35
C GLU A 3 5.24 -2.41 -9.17
N TYR A 4 4.81 -1.18 -9.40
CA TYR A 4 4.58 -0.20 -8.34
C TYR A 4 3.15 -0.35 -7.82
N LEU A 5 2.98 -0.35 -6.51
CA LEU A 5 1.66 -0.23 -5.90
C LEU A 5 1.22 1.23 -5.97
N THR A 6 0.12 1.52 -6.66
CA THR A 6 -0.38 2.88 -6.91
C THR A 6 -1.75 3.07 -6.30
N TYR A 7 -2.09 4.31 -5.95
CA TYR A 7 -3.37 4.67 -5.36
C TYR A 7 -4.54 4.11 -6.20
N PRO A 8 -5.53 3.44 -5.58
CA PRO A 8 -6.47 2.59 -6.32
C PRO A 8 -7.71 3.32 -6.87
N PHE A 9 -7.74 4.66 -6.84
CA PHE A 9 -8.86 5.46 -7.36
C PHE A 9 -8.40 6.49 -8.39
N LYS A 10 -9.29 6.81 -9.35
CA LYS A 10 -9.05 7.87 -10.34
C LYS A 10 -9.18 9.27 -9.74
N THR A 11 -10.10 9.43 -8.78
CA THR A 11 -10.22 10.63 -7.95
C THR A 11 -9.90 10.26 -6.50
N MET A 12 -8.99 11.00 -5.87
CA MET A 12 -8.74 10.90 -4.43
C MET A 12 -9.71 11.81 -3.68
N GLY A 13 -10.60 11.22 -2.91
CA GLY A 13 -11.63 11.85 -2.10
C GLY A 13 -11.62 11.31 -0.69
N ILE A 14 -10.46 11.35 -0.02
CA ILE A 14 -10.33 10.90 1.37
C ILE A 14 -11.15 11.83 2.27
N SER A 15 -12.23 11.31 2.84
CA SER A 15 -13.13 12.07 3.72
C SER A 15 -12.68 12.00 5.18
N GLN A 16 -12.04 10.90 5.58
CA GLN A 16 -11.49 10.70 6.92
C GLN A 16 -10.13 10.00 6.83
N ASP A 17 -9.10 10.58 7.44
CA ASP A 17 -7.79 9.94 7.56
C ASP A 17 -7.70 9.03 8.79
N HIS A 18 -6.52 8.45 9.01
CA HIS A 18 -6.28 7.53 10.13
C HIS A 18 -6.25 8.18 11.51
N ASN A 19 -6.29 9.51 11.60
CA ASN A 19 -6.40 10.25 12.86
C ASN A 19 -7.76 10.95 12.99
N GLY A 20 -8.71 10.65 12.09
CA GLY A 20 -10.05 11.22 12.14
C GLY A 20 -10.74 10.94 13.47
N SER A 21 -11.15 12.01 14.15
CA SER A 21 -11.75 11.95 15.49
C SER A 21 -13.13 11.30 15.51
N TYR A 22 -13.83 11.27 14.37
CA TYR A 22 -15.15 10.66 14.26
C TYR A 22 -15.13 9.16 14.57
N SER A 23 -14.15 8.41 14.03
CA SER A 23 -14.13 6.96 14.22
C SER A 23 -12.75 6.28 14.12
N HIS A 24 -11.69 6.99 13.69
CA HIS A 24 -10.41 6.38 13.34
C HIS A 24 -9.33 6.45 14.42
N THR A 25 -9.39 7.41 15.35
CA THR A 25 -8.39 7.55 16.44
C THR A 25 -8.20 6.28 17.27
N LYS A 26 -9.27 5.53 17.57
CA LYS A 26 -9.19 4.25 18.29
C LYS A 26 -8.38 3.17 17.56
N TYR A 27 -8.23 3.29 16.23
CA TYR A 27 -7.41 2.37 15.43
C TYR A 27 -5.93 2.76 15.50
N SER A 28 -5.61 4.04 15.29
CA SER A 28 -4.23 4.53 15.20
C SER A 28 -3.53 4.64 16.56
N GLU A 29 -4.28 4.95 17.62
CA GLU A 29 -3.75 5.05 18.98
C GLU A 29 -3.86 3.74 19.79
N GLY A 30 -4.53 2.73 19.24
CA GLY A 30 -4.64 1.42 19.86
C GLY A 30 -3.43 0.52 19.59
N LYS A 31 -3.34 -0.59 20.33
CA LYS A 31 -2.31 -1.62 20.19
C LYS A 31 -2.96 -3.01 20.05
N PRO A 32 -2.67 -3.76 18.97
CA PRO A 32 -1.96 -3.33 17.76
C PRO A 32 -2.67 -2.17 17.04
N SER A 33 -1.90 -1.32 16.36
CA SER A 33 -2.40 -0.12 15.69
C SER A 33 -2.82 -0.40 14.24
N ASP A 34 -3.72 0.42 13.72
CA ASP A 34 -4.10 0.42 12.30
C ASP A 34 -4.23 1.83 11.75
N TYR A 35 -4.27 1.95 10.42
CA TYR A 35 -4.33 3.25 9.75
C TYR A 35 -5.40 3.30 8.67
N PRO A 36 -6.69 3.18 9.06
CA PRO A 36 -7.78 3.22 8.11
C PRO A 36 -7.93 4.59 7.45
N VAL A 37 -8.50 4.60 6.26
CA VAL A 37 -9.03 5.81 5.62
C VAL A 37 -10.40 5.52 5.02
N ASP A 38 -11.22 6.55 4.93
CA ASP A 38 -12.50 6.49 4.21
C ASP A 38 -12.37 7.25 2.89
N GLU A 39 -12.65 6.56 1.79
CA GLU A 39 -12.58 7.10 0.42
C GLU A 39 -13.99 7.30 -0.14
N THR A 40 -14.24 8.50 -0.66
CA THR A 40 -15.54 8.97 -1.17
C THR A 40 -15.47 9.52 -2.59
N GLY A 41 -14.36 9.31 -3.29
CA GLY A 41 -14.29 9.45 -4.74
C GLY A 41 -14.49 10.89 -5.21
N ALA A 42 -15.10 11.05 -6.37
CA ALA A 42 -15.28 12.34 -7.02
C ALA A 42 -16.42 13.18 -6.44
N ASP A 43 -17.50 12.57 -5.97
CA ASP A 43 -18.74 13.25 -5.58
C ASP A 43 -19.62 12.36 -4.69
N ARG A 44 -20.95 12.55 -4.70
CA ARG A 44 -21.93 11.74 -3.93
C ARG A 44 -22.35 10.45 -4.66
N GLY A 45 -21.83 10.25 -5.87
CA GLY A 45 -21.97 9.04 -6.68
C GLY A 45 -21.20 7.88 -6.08
N SER A 46 -20.88 6.89 -6.92
CA SER A 46 -20.29 5.63 -6.49
C SER A 46 -19.10 5.32 -7.40
N ASP A 47 -17.91 5.71 -6.94
CA ASP A 47 -16.68 5.52 -7.70
C ASP A 47 -16.12 4.10 -7.52
N TRP A 48 -15.42 3.65 -8.57
CA TRP A 48 -14.75 2.35 -8.55
C TRP A 48 -13.39 2.44 -7.86
N MET A 49 -13.13 1.48 -6.98
CA MET A 49 -11.79 1.06 -6.60
C MET A 49 -11.23 0.10 -7.66
N TYR A 50 -9.96 0.29 -8.03
CA TYR A 50 -9.27 -0.49 -9.05
C TYR A 50 -8.11 -1.28 -8.46
N ALA A 51 -7.86 -2.47 -9.01
CA ALA A 51 -6.70 -3.26 -8.65
C ALA A 51 -5.44 -2.61 -9.23
N SER A 52 -4.59 -1.96 -8.43
CA SER A 52 -3.36 -1.31 -8.96
C SER A 52 -2.37 -2.32 -9.57
N VAL A 53 -2.42 -3.55 -9.07
CA VAL A 53 -1.60 -4.72 -9.45
C VAL A 53 -2.51 -5.96 -9.33
N ASP A 54 -2.00 -7.15 -9.66
CA ASP A 54 -2.75 -8.37 -9.41
C ASP A 54 -2.99 -8.58 -7.91
N LEU A 55 -4.27 -8.62 -7.51
CA LEU A 55 -4.73 -8.75 -6.13
C LEU A 55 -5.60 -10.00 -5.97
N LYS A 56 -5.18 -10.89 -5.08
CA LYS A 56 -5.92 -12.10 -4.72
C LYS A 56 -6.88 -11.81 -3.56
N VAL A 57 -8.11 -12.27 -3.68
CA VAL A 57 -9.12 -12.27 -2.61
C VAL A 57 -8.74 -13.33 -1.59
N MET A 58 -8.47 -12.90 -0.36
CA MET A 58 -8.06 -13.78 0.74
C MET A 58 -9.22 -14.18 1.64
N LYS A 59 -10.22 -13.30 1.78
CA LYS A 59 -11.41 -13.50 2.61
C LYS A 59 -12.54 -12.60 2.14
N ILE A 60 -13.77 -13.06 2.29
CA ILE A 60 -15.00 -12.31 2.08
C ILE A 60 -15.82 -12.44 3.37
N TYR A 61 -16.43 -11.35 3.83
CA TYR A 61 -17.25 -11.28 5.04
C TYR A 61 -18.45 -10.37 4.79
N GLY A 62 -19.57 -10.62 5.49
CA GLY A 62 -20.76 -9.78 5.46
C GLY A 62 -21.75 -10.06 4.33
N ARG A 63 -21.32 -10.73 3.25
CA ARG A 63 -22.16 -10.92 2.05
C ARG A 63 -23.52 -11.55 2.37
N GLY A 64 -24.59 -10.81 2.07
CA GLY A 64 -25.97 -11.22 2.30
C GLY A 64 -26.38 -11.27 3.77
N ILE A 65 -25.63 -10.64 4.68
CA ILE A 65 -25.92 -10.60 6.12
C ILE A 65 -26.14 -9.14 6.55
N PRO A 66 -27.40 -8.71 6.80
CA PRO A 66 -27.75 -7.31 7.03
C PRO A 66 -26.96 -6.60 8.15
N GLU A 67 -26.56 -7.33 9.20
CA GLU A 67 -25.89 -6.75 10.38
C GLU A 67 -24.36 -6.72 10.26
N LYS A 68 -23.79 -7.19 9.13
CA LYS A 68 -22.35 -7.35 8.97
C LYS A 68 -21.86 -6.59 7.75
N PRO A 69 -21.00 -5.57 7.90
CA PRO A 69 -20.53 -4.81 6.76
C PRO A 69 -19.74 -5.72 5.82
N ASN A 70 -20.13 -5.68 4.55
CA ASN A 70 -19.43 -6.29 3.44
C ASN A 70 -17.96 -5.87 3.47
N THR A 71 -17.08 -6.87 3.59
CA THR A 71 -15.65 -6.67 3.75
C THR A 71 -14.88 -7.70 2.92
N VAL A 72 -13.89 -7.25 2.15
CA VAL A 72 -13.01 -8.12 1.36
C VAL A 72 -11.55 -7.87 1.74
N TRP A 73 -10.81 -8.96 1.97
CA TRP A 73 -9.37 -8.92 2.16
C TRP A 73 -8.67 -9.21 0.84
N LEU A 74 -7.70 -8.37 0.52
CA LEU A 74 -6.92 -8.43 -0.70
C LEU A 74 -5.44 -8.59 -0.36
N GLN A 75 -4.71 -9.31 -1.20
CA GLN A 75 -3.26 -9.44 -1.10
C GLN A 75 -2.61 -9.42 -2.48
N THR A 76 -1.47 -8.77 -2.62
CA THR A 76 -0.66 -8.85 -3.84
C THR A 76 -0.19 -10.29 -4.11
N THR A 77 -0.27 -10.72 -5.37
CA THR A 77 0.17 -12.08 -5.77
C THR A 77 1.69 -12.26 -5.73
N LYS A 78 2.44 -11.15 -5.79
CA LYS A 78 3.90 -11.07 -5.70
C LYS A 78 4.33 -9.86 -4.88
N LYS A 79 5.62 -9.75 -4.57
CA LYS A 79 6.17 -8.52 -4.00
C LYS A 79 6.07 -7.38 -5.01
N VAL A 80 5.60 -6.23 -4.54
CA VAL A 80 5.46 -4.98 -5.30
C VAL A 80 6.33 -3.89 -4.70
N ILE A 81 6.62 -2.88 -5.50
CA ILE A 81 7.40 -1.71 -5.10
C ILE A 81 6.46 -0.70 -4.44
N THR A 82 6.79 -0.34 -3.20
CA THR A 82 6.12 0.67 -2.39
C THR A 82 7.08 1.82 -2.08
N PRO A 83 6.62 2.97 -1.55
CA PRO A 83 7.47 4.05 -1.05
C PRO A 83 8.56 3.62 -0.05
N ILE A 84 8.42 2.43 0.56
CA ILE A 84 9.33 1.84 1.55
C ILE A 84 10.01 0.56 1.06
N GLY A 85 10.03 0.29 -0.25
CA GLY A 85 10.73 -0.84 -0.88
C GLY A 85 9.82 -1.96 -1.37
N PHE A 86 10.39 -3.16 -1.56
CA PHE A 86 9.67 -4.32 -2.05
C PHE A 86 8.96 -5.06 -0.92
N HIS A 87 7.64 -5.22 -1.04
CA HIS A 87 6.83 -5.89 -0.03
C HIS A 87 5.72 -6.70 -0.68
N PHE A 88 5.35 -7.83 -0.07
CA PHE A 88 3.95 -8.26 -0.18
C PHE A 88 3.10 -7.22 0.53
N VAL A 89 1.93 -6.92 -0.02
CA VAL A 89 1.00 -5.98 0.59
C VAL A 89 -0.35 -6.65 0.68
N CYS A 90 -1.02 -6.50 1.82
CA CYS A 90 -2.39 -6.94 2.02
C CYS A 90 -3.18 -5.88 2.75
N GLY A 91 -4.49 -5.94 2.62
CA GLY A 91 -5.40 -4.99 3.23
C GLY A 91 -6.82 -5.51 3.21
N ARG A 92 -7.73 -4.71 3.76
CA ARG A 92 -9.16 -4.96 3.68
C ARG A 92 -9.88 -3.69 3.23
N VAL A 93 -11.00 -3.90 2.57
CA VAL A 93 -11.89 -2.85 2.07
C VAL A 93 -13.30 -3.20 2.50
N THR A 94 -14.06 -2.21 2.97
CA THR A 94 -15.36 -2.40 3.65
C THR A 94 -16.41 -1.46 3.06
N HIS A 95 -17.70 -1.80 3.24
CA HIS A 95 -18.91 -1.04 2.89
C HIS A 95 -19.40 -1.15 1.44
N MET A 96 -18.77 -1.98 0.60
CA MET A 96 -19.28 -2.23 -0.76
C MET A 96 -20.65 -2.95 -0.73
N SER A 97 -21.40 -2.86 -1.83
CA SER A 97 -22.70 -3.51 -1.93
C SER A 97 -22.59 -5.03 -2.11
N ASP A 98 -23.64 -5.77 -1.74
CA ASP A 98 -23.76 -7.20 -2.09
C ASP A 98 -23.67 -7.45 -3.60
N GLY A 99 -24.15 -6.49 -4.40
CA GLY A 99 -24.04 -6.51 -5.85
C GLY A 99 -22.58 -6.55 -6.33
N ASP A 100 -21.68 -5.82 -5.67
CA ASP A 100 -20.24 -5.84 -5.98
C ASP A 100 -19.55 -7.14 -5.54
N LEU A 101 -20.17 -7.89 -4.62
CA LEU A 101 -19.67 -9.18 -4.14
C LEU A 101 -20.32 -10.39 -4.83
N LYS A 102 -21.28 -10.16 -5.73
CA LYS A 102 -22.00 -11.21 -6.45
C LYS A 102 -21.02 -12.04 -7.29
N GLY A 103 -21.01 -13.35 -7.05
CA GLY A 103 -20.12 -14.28 -7.75
C GLY A 103 -18.65 -14.23 -7.32
N LEU A 104 -18.24 -13.29 -6.46
CA LEU A 104 -16.87 -13.23 -5.96
C LEU A 104 -16.58 -14.44 -5.06
N LYS A 105 -15.40 -15.05 -5.24
CA LYS A 105 -14.95 -16.20 -4.46
C LYS A 105 -13.59 -15.93 -3.83
N VAL A 106 -13.36 -16.51 -2.66
CA VAL A 106 -12.00 -16.57 -2.09
C VAL A 106 -11.08 -17.25 -3.10
N GLY A 107 -9.91 -16.68 -3.31
CA GLY A 107 -8.95 -17.14 -4.30
C GLY A 107 -9.04 -16.44 -5.66
N HIS A 108 -10.12 -15.71 -5.95
CA HIS A 108 -10.23 -14.88 -7.16
C HIS A 108 -9.07 -13.88 -7.24
N VAL A 109 -8.54 -13.65 -8.45
CA VAL A 109 -7.47 -12.68 -8.71
C VAL A 109 -8.02 -11.57 -9.60
N PHE A 110 -8.18 -10.38 -9.03
CA PHE A 110 -8.38 -9.17 -9.81
C PHE A 110 -7.09 -8.84 -10.54
N ARG A 111 -7.16 -8.74 -11.87
CA ARG A 111 -6.01 -8.35 -12.70
C ARG A 111 -5.72 -6.87 -12.57
N ALA A 112 -4.45 -6.49 -12.71
CA ALA A 112 -4.06 -5.09 -12.70
C ALA A 112 -4.95 -4.22 -13.60
N LYS A 113 -5.35 -3.05 -13.09
CA LYS A 113 -6.26 -2.05 -13.65
C LYS A 113 -7.74 -2.46 -13.76
N SER A 114 -8.12 -3.66 -13.33
CA SER A 114 -9.55 -4.05 -13.29
C SER A 114 -10.30 -3.30 -12.20
N LYS A 115 -11.60 -3.07 -12.45
CA LYS A 115 -12.56 -2.59 -11.45
C LYS A 115 -12.77 -3.69 -10.41
N MET A 116 -12.80 -3.33 -9.13
CA MET A 116 -13.04 -4.26 -8.03
C MET A 116 -14.39 -3.99 -7.37
N PHE A 117 -14.47 -2.90 -6.61
CA PHE A 117 -15.62 -2.57 -5.77
C PHE A 117 -16.01 -1.12 -5.96
N ARG A 118 -17.26 -0.81 -5.72
CA ARG A 118 -17.71 0.57 -5.64
C ARG A 118 -17.91 1.00 -4.19
N GLU A 119 -17.83 2.30 -3.96
CA GLU A 119 -18.30 2.90 -2.71
C GLU A 119 -19.74 2.52 -2.42
N GLY A 120 -20.00 2.14 -1.18
CA GLY A 120 -21.32 1.70 -0.75
C GLY A 120 -21.64 2.20 0.65
N THR A 121 -22.77 1.72 1.16
CA THR A 121 -23.35 2.13 2.44
C THR A 121 -23.64 0.93 3.35
N ASP A 122 -23.06 -0.23 3.01
CA ASP A 122 -23.33 -1.49 3.70
C ASP A 122 -22.83 -1.45 5.15
N GLY A 123 -23.64 -1.94 6.11
CA GLY A 123 -23.32 -1.88 7.54
C GLY A 123 -23.64 -0.55 8.23
N ASN A 124 -24.74 0.11 7.86
CA ASN A 124 -25.34 1.27 8.55
C ASN A 124 -24.40 2.48 8.71
N VAL A 125 -23.74 2.88 7.63
CA VAL A 125 -22.87 4.07 7.63
C VAL A 125 -23.61 5.34 7.21
N THR A 126 -23.16 6.48 7.73
CA THR A 126 -23.78 7.80 7.51
C THR A 126 -23.56 8.39 6.11
N GLY A 127 -22.62 7.83 5.34
CA GLY A 127 -22.33 8.27 3.98
C GLY A 127 -21.71 7.16 3.14
N ARG A 128 -21.87 7.27 1.83
CA ARG A 128 -21.30 6.32 0.86
C ARG A 128 -19.78 6.47 0.79
N HIS A 129 -19.05 5.40 1.08
CA HIS A 129 -17.59 5.38 1.03
C HIS A 129 -17.04 3.95 0.93
N LEU A 130 -15.73 3.80 0.79
CA LEU A 130 -15.00 2.58 1.12
C LEU A 130 -14.05 2.85 2.28
N HIS A 131 -14.23 2.09 3.36
CA HIS A 131 -13.29 2.07 4.48
C HIS A 131 -12.18 1.07 4.21
N MET A 132 -10.93 1.53 4.15
CA MET A 132 -9.79 0.69 3.78
C MET A 132 -8.59 0.82 4.71
N THR A 133 -7.95 -0.31 4.98
CA THR A 133 -6.67 -0.39 5.68
C THR A 133 -5.72 -1.36 4.98
N TRP A 134 -4.41 -1.09 5.07
CA TRP A 134 -3.35 -1.82 4.39
C TRP A 134 -2.11 -2.00 5.25
N GLY A 135 -1.35 -3.05 4.98
CA GLY A 135 -0.10 -3.36 5.66
C GLY A 135 0.89 -4.09 4.76
N THR A 136 2.17 -4.07 5.15
CA THR A 136 3.17 -4.94 4.53
C THR A 136 3.00 -6.38 5.01
N GLY A 137 3.48 -7.33 4.24
CA GLY A 137 3.38 -8.76 4.54
C GLY A 137 2.17 -9.41 3.86
N LYS A 138 1.89 -10.64 4.28
CA LYS A 138 0.78 -11.44 3.78
C LYS A 138 -0.39 -11.42 4.78
N PHE A 139 -1.57 -11.74 4.29
CA PHE A 139 -2.76 -12.00 5.09
C PHE A 139 -2.43 -13.03 6.17
N LYS A 140 -2.86 -12.76 7.41
CA LYS A 140 -2.52 -13.57 8.58
C LYS A 140 -3.77 -13.84 9.41
N ASP A 141 -3.88 -15.07 9.92
CA ASP A 141 -4.94 -15.53 10.81
C ASP A 141 -6.33 -15.28 10.20
N SER A 142 -7.25 -14.69 10.97
CA SER A 142 -8.60 -14.35 10.52
C SER A 142 -8.68 -13.06 9.70
N GLY A 143 -7.57 -12.32 9.57
CA GLY A 143 -7.50 -11.02 8.89
C GLY A 143 -7.80 -9.81 9.78
N TRP A 144 -8.19 -10.02 11.04
CA TRP A 144 -8.29 -8.94 12.03
C TRP A 144 -8.03 -9.42 13.46
N ILE A 145 -7.83 -8.46 14.36
CA ILE A 145 -7.81 -8.66 15.81
C ILE A 145 -8.37 -7.42 16.50
N LYS A 146 -9.04 -7.57 17.65
CA LYS A 146 -9.47 -6.43 18.45
C LYS A 146 -8.25 -5.84 19.17
N ASN A 147 -8.02 -4.55 19.02
CA ASN A 147 -6.97 -3.84 19.75
C ASN A 147 -7.41 -3.48 21.17
N ASN A 148 -6.48 -2.98 21.99
CA ASN A 148 -6.74 -2.57 23.37
C ASN A 148 -7.68 -1.34 23.53
N ARG A 149 -8.12 -0.72 22.43
CA ARG A 149 -9.13 0.36 22.40
C ARG A 149 -10.44 -0.09 21.74
N GLY A 150 -10.60 -1.39 21.56
CA GLY A 150 -11.83 -2.02 21.06
C GLY A 150 -12.03 -1.97 19.55
N ALA A 151 -11.08 -1.47 18.77
CA ALA A 151 -11.15 -1.43 17.31
C ALA A 151 -10.64 -2.74 16.69
N PHE A 152 -11.31 -3.26 15.65
CA PHE A 152 -10.84 -4.43 14.92
C PHE A 152 -9.83 -4.03 13.86
N VAL A 153 -8.55 -4.27 14.11
CA VAL A 153 -7.43 -3.87 13.24
C VAL A 153 -6.99 -5.01 12.33
N LEU A 154 -6.42 -4.68 11.16
CA LEU A 154 -5.86 -5.63 10.21
C LEU A 154 -4.74 -6.48 10.86
N THR A 155 -4.72 -7.78 10.55
CA THR A 155 -3.60 -8.68 10.89
C THR A 155 -2.83 -9.05 9.63
N THR A 156 -1.51 -8.85 9.67
CA THR A 156 -0.60 -9.22 8.58
C THR A 156 0.65 -9.88 9.14
N THR A 157 1.41 -10.57 8.29
CA THR A 157 2.74 -11.09 8.67
C THR A 157 3.82 -10.00 8.75
N GLY A 158 3.48 -8.75 8.43
CA GLY A 158 4.38 -7.60 8.48
C GLY A 158 3.88 -6.56 9.48
N SER A 159 3.55 -5.37 9.00
CA SER A 159 3.03 -4.30 9.85
C SER A 159 1.96 -3.51 9.10
N ASN A 160 0.94 -3.08 9.81
CA ASN A 160 -0.03 -2.11 9.30
C ASN A 160 0.70 -0.79 9.01
N ARG A 161 0.35 -0.11 7.92
CA ARG A 161 1.02 1.11 7.46
C ARG A 161 -0.02 2.12 6.98
N LYS A 162 0.27 3.39 7.24
CA LYS A 162 -0.43 4.50 6.57
C LYS A 162 -0.32 4.34 5.05
N LEU A 163 -1.39 4.68 4.33
CA LEU A 163 -1.47 4.46 2.88
C LEU A 163 -0.34 5.17 2.12
N GLU A 164 0.07 6.38 2.53
CA GLU A 164 1.15 7.13 1.87
C GLU A 164 2.55 6.51 2.04
N LYS A 165 2.67 5.47 2.88
CA LYS A 165 3.88 4.63 2.97
C LYS A 165 3.85 3.42 2.04
N LEU A 166 2.68 3.03 1.53
CA LEU A 166 2.48 1.85 0.70
C LEU A 166 2.18 2.18 -0.76
N PHE A 167 1.32 3.17 -1.00
CA PHE A 167 0.85 3.55 -2.31
C PHE A 167 1.61 4.76 -2.85
N PHE A 168 2.02 4.67 -4.11
CA PHE A 168 2.42 5.84 -4.89
C PHE A 168 1.20 6.50 -5.52
N MET A 169 1.26 7.81 -5.74
CA MET A 169 0.31 8.50 -6.60
C MET A 169 0.81 8.44 -8.05
N ASP A 170 0.04 7.81 -8.94
CA ASP A 170 0.32 7.81 -10.38
C ASP A 170 -0.58 8.85 -11.06
N PRO A 171 -0.06 10.02 -11.48
CA PRO A 171 -0.89 11.09 -12.03
C PRO A 171 -1.55 10.73 -13.36
N ASN A 172 -1.07 9.69 -14.05
CA ASN A 172 -1.69 9.20 -15.28
C ASN A 172 -2.94 8.34 -15.01
N PHE A 173 -3.16 7.95 -13.76
CA PHE A 173 -4.30 7.14 -13.35
C PHE A 173 -5.19 7.89 -12.35
N THR A 174 -4.60 8.38 -11.25
CA THR A 174 -5.25 9.27 -10.29
C THR A 174 -5.09 10.71 -10.77
N THR A 175 -6.03 11.16 -11.60
CA THR A 175 -5.96 12.45 -12.30
C THR A 175 -6.51 13.61 -11.48
N ARG A 176 -7.30 13.34 -10.43
CA ARG A 176 -7.91 14.37 -9.59
C ARG A 176 -7.68 14.09 -8.11
N ILE A 177 -7.33 15.14 -7.36
CA ILE A 177 -7.32 15.12 -5.89
C ILE A 177 -8.40 16.10 -5.44
N ARG A 178 -9.55 15.58 -4.99
CA ARG A 178 -10.63 16.38 -4.42
C ARG A 178 -10.34 16.71 -2.96
N MET A 179 -9.89 15.73 -2.19
CA MET A 179 -9.50 15.89 -0.79
C MET A 179 -8.55 14.75 -0.38
N SER A 180 -7.53 15.07 0.42
CA SER A 180 -6.53 14.12 0.90
C SER A 180 -6.44 14.06 2.43
N GLN A 181 -7.17 14.92 3.15
CA GLN A 181 -7.03 15.11 4.60
C GLN A 181 -5.58 15.35 5.05
N GLY A 182 -4.78 16.04 4.23
CA GLY A 182 -3.38 16.33 4.53
C GLY A 182 -2.42 15.16 4.33
N LEU A 183 -2.88 13.99 3.90
CA LEU A 183 -2.01 12.84 3.58
C LEU A 183 -1.12 13.15 2.37
N LYS A 184 0.18 12.84 2.49
CA LYS A 184 1.21 13.20 1.49
C LYS A 184 1.75 11.98 0.76
N PHE A 185 1.12 11.62 -0.34
CA PHE A 185 1.56 10.52 -1.21
C PHE A 185 2.78 10.89 -2.04
N LYS A 186 3.75 9.97 -2.15
CA LYS A 186 4.86 10.13 -3.09
C LYS A 186 4.36 9.86 -4.52
N LYS A 187 4.76 10.70 -5.48
CA LYS A 187 4.53 10.42 -6.90
C LYS A 187 5.24 9.12 -7.32
N LYS A 188 4.62 8.35 -8.23
CA LYS A 188 5.20 7.15 -8.81
C LYS A 188 6.52 7.52 -9.49
N PRO A 189 7.66 6.94 -9.08
CA PRO A 189 8.95 7.30 -9.64
C PRO A 189 9.17 6.59 -10.98
N THR A 190 10.09 7.15 -11.78
CA THR A 190 10.71 6.43 -12.89
C THR A 190 11.91 5.64 -12.38
N VAL A 191 12.11 4.42 -12.91
CA VAL A 191 13.29 3.62 -12.58
C VAL A 191 14.52 4.32 -13.15
N ARG A 192 15.50 4.61 -12.32
CA ARG A 192 16.74 5.28 -12.75
C ARG A 192 17.89 4.29 -12.80
N THR A 193 18.74 4.41 -13.82
CA THR A 193 20.03 3.73 -13.84
C THR A 193 21.05 4.61 -13.11
N MET A 194 21.80 4.03 -12.18
CA MET A 194 22.90 4.69 -11.47
C MET A 194 24.12 3.77 -11.41
N TYR A 195 25.27 4.33 -11.05
CA TYR A 195 26.53 3.62 -10.92
C TYR A 195 27.10 3.79 -9.51
N VAL A 196 27.70 2.73 -8.98
CA VAL A 196 28.45 2.79 -7.72
C VAL A 196 29.70 3.64 -7.92
N LYS A 197 29.88 4.69 -7.10
CA LYS A 197 31.05 5.58 -7.15
C LYS A 197 32.37 4.83 -6.96
N LYS A 198 33.47 5.31 -7.56
CA LYS A 198 34.83 4.78 -7.33
C LYS A 198 35.21 4.91 -5.86
N ARG A 199 35.58 3.79 -5.28
CA ARG A 199 36.02 3.66 -3.89
C ARG A 199 37.08 2.58 -3.79
N ARG A 200 37.98 2.74 -2.81
CA ARG A 200 38.98 1.71 -2.44
C ARG A 200 38.32 0.43 -1.93
N VAL A 201 37.17 0.56 -1.26
CA VAL A 201 36.41 -0.58 -0.70
C VAL A 201 35.07 -0.77 -1.40
N LYS A 202 34.63 -2.02 -1.51
CA LYS A 202 33.32 -2.36 -2.07
C LYS A 202 32.18 -1.73 -1.24
N THR A 203 31.18 -1.19 -1.92
CA THR A 203 30.03 -0.54 -1.28
C THR A 203 29.08 -1.58 -0.70
N LYS A 204 28.77 -1.46 0.59
CA LYS A 204 27.83 -2.36 1.31
C LYS A 204 26.40 -2.16 0.80
N VAL A 205 25.72 -3.27 0.51
CA VAL A 205 24.29 -3.36 0.24
C VAL A 205 23.61 -3.91 1.50
N ARG A 206 22.50 -3.30 1.93
CA ARG A 206 21.84 -3.61 3.19
C ARG A 206 20.42 -4.11 3.01
N ALA A 207 19.96 -4.93 3.95
CA ALA A 207 18.62 -5.52 3.95
C ALA A 207 17.50 -4.45 4.03
N SER A 208 17.77 -3.33 4.70
CA SER A 208 16.85 -2.21 4.88
C SER A 208 17.57 -0.86 4.79
N TYR A 209 16.81 0.23 4.77
CA TYR A 209 17.26 1.63 4.68
C TYR A 209 17.88 2.15 6.00
N SER A 210 18.81 1.39 6.60
CA SER A 210 19.51 1.77 7.83
C SER A 210 20.95 1.28 7.83
N VAL A 211 21.87 2.05 8.45
CA VAL A 211 23.26 1.65 8.64
C VAL A 211 23.45 0.50 9.61
N SER A 212 22.50 0.25 10.51
CA SER A 212 22.51 -0.90 11.43
C SER A 212 21.94 -2.17 10.79
N SER A 213 21.28 -2.05 9.63
CA SER A 213 20.70 -3.21 8.95
C SER A 213 21.77 -4.16 8.39
N LYS A 214 21.48 -5.46 8.44
CA LYS A 214 22.32 -6.56 7.93
C LYS A 214 22.88 -6.23 6.54
N VAL A 215 24.17 -6.48 6.35
CA VAL A 215 24.82 -6.41 5.04
C VAL A 215 24.46 -7.67 4.26
N VAL A 216 23.81 -7.51 3.11
CA VAL A 216 23.33 -8.60 2.24
C VAL A 216 24.15 -8.73 0.96
N GLY A 217 25.13 -7.85 0.77
CA GLY A 217 26.00 -7.88 -0.39
C GLY A 217 26.99 -6.73 -0.40
N ARG A 218 27.91 -6.77 -1.37
CA ARG A 218 28.89 -5.72 -1.61
C ARG A 218 29.06 -5.53 -3.12
N LEU A 219 29.10 -4.28 -3.58
CA LEU A 219 29.24 -3.95 -5.01
C LEU A 219 30.58 -3.27 -5.27
N LYS A 220 31.22 -3.64 -6.38
CA LYS A 220 32.46 -3.01 -6.86
C LYS A 220 32.15 -1.60 -7.40
N SER A 221 33.17 -0.74 -7.43
CA SER A 221 33.15 0.53 -8.16
C SER A 221 32.66 0.35 -9.60
N GLY A 222 31.90 1.30 -10.13
CA GLY A 222 31.37 1.26 -11.51
C GLY A 222 30.20 0.30 -11.72
N THR A 223 29.81 -0.50 -10.72
CA THR A 223 28.66 -1.42 -10.85
C THR A 223 27.39 -0.64 -11.21
N LYS A 224 26.76 -1.01 -12.32
CA LYS A 224 25.46 -0.48 -12.76
C LYS A 224 24.34 -1.03 -11.87
N VAL A 225 23.46 -0.17 -11.38
CA VAL A 225 22.29 -0.54 -10.57
C VAL A 225 21.04 0.17 -11.06
N LYS A 226 19.89 -0.49 -10.94
CA LYS A 226 18.58 0.15 -11.10
C LYS A 226 18.13 0.65 -9.73
N VAL A 227 17.72 1.91 -9.65
CA VAL A 227 17.12 2.52 -8.45
C VAL A 227 15.61 2.60 -8.67
N TYR A 228 14.86 1.84 -7.88
CA TYR A 228 13.41 1.77 -7.95
C TYR A 228 12.76 2.85 -7.06
N VAL A 229 13.30 3.05 -5.86
CA VAL A 229 12.74 3.99 -4.87
C VAL A 229 13.85 4.67 -4.09
N THR A 230 13.64 5.92 -3.70
CA THR A 230 14.47 6.62 -2.72
C THR A 230 13.64 6.90 -1.46
N TYR A 231 14.16 6.47 -0.31
CA TYR A 231 13.61 6.73 1.01
C TYR A 231 14.67 7.43 1.87
N GLY A 232 14.49 8.73 2.12
CA GLY A 232 15.51 9.57 2.73
C GLY A 232 16.83 9.48 1.95
N ASN A 233 17.90 9.12 2.65
CA ASN A 233 19.24 8.95 2.07
C ASN A 233 19.51 7.55 1.49
N TRP A 234 18.50 6.70 1.34
CA TRP A 234 18.65 5.33 0.86
C TRP A 234 17.96 5.10 -0.47
N CYS A 235 18.63 4.37 -1.35
CA CYS A 235 18.11 3.94 -2.63
C CYS A 235 17.85 2.43 -2.60
N CYS A 236 16.60 2.04 -2.87
CA CYS A 236 16.21 0.65 -3.08
C CYS A 236 16.64 0.23 -4.48
N VAL A 237 17.54 -0.75 -4.54
CA VAL A 237 18.10 -1.28 -5.79
C VAL A 237 17.64 -2.71 -6.09
N GLY A 238 16.69 -3.21 -5.32
CA GLY A 238 16.09 -4.53 -5.45
C GLY A 238 15.43 -4.97 -4.14
N ASP A 239 14.80 -6.14 -4.16
CA ASP A 239 14.15 -6.73 -2.99
C ASP A 239 15.16 -6.97 -1.86
N GLY A 240 14.90 -6.40 -0.68
CA GLY A 240 15.82 -6.42 0.45
C GLY A 240 17.21 -5.83 0.16
N ARG A 241 17.34 -4.92 -0.82
CA ARG A 241 18.65 -4.37 -1.22
C ARG A 241 18.63 -2.85 -1.25
N TRP A 242 19.33 -2.25 -0.31
CA TRP A 242 19.43 -0.81 -0.14
C TRP A 242 20.89 -0.34 -0.14
N ILE A 243 21.11 0.80 -0.78
CA ILE A 243 22.42 1.48 -0.85
C ILE A 243 22.22 2.93 -0.43
N HIS A 244 23.13 3.45 0.40
CA HIS A 244 23.10 4.86 0.75
C HIS A 244 23.39 5.73 -0.49
N LYS A 245 22.53 6.72 -0.77
CA LYS A 245 22.55 7.60 -1.96
C LYS A 245 23.94 8.19 -2.22
N LYS A 246 24.67 8.56 -1.17
CA LYS A 246 26.05 9.09 -1.26
C LYS A 246 27.03 8.22 -2.05
N TYR A 247 26.77 6.91 -2.17
CA TYR A 247 27.60 5.95 -2.90
C TYR A 247 27.17 5.73 -4.36
N LEU A 248 26.11 6.41 -4.81
CA LEU A 248 25.59 6.30 -6.16
C LEU A 248 25.75 7.63 -6.90
N ARG A 249 25.85 7.55 -8.23
CA ARG A 249 25.80 8.70 -9.14
C ARG A 249 25.15 8.31 -10.47
N ASN A 250 24.80 9.31 -11.27
CA ASN A 250 24.08 9.20 -12.53
C ASN A 250 24.95 8.89 -13.75
N ILE A 251 26.29 8.96 -13.64
CA ILE A 251 27.24 8.76 -14.74
C ILE A 251 28.23 7.63 -14.38
N LYS A 252 28.66 6.84 -15.38
CA LYS A 252 29.70 5.80 -15.23
C LYS A 252 31.09 6.46 -15.15
N GLU A 253 31.97 6.01 -14.25
CA GLU A 253 33.40 6.44 -14.28
C GLU A 253 34.03 5.51 -15.30
N ILE A 254 34.73 6.13 -16.23
CA ILE A 254 35.70 5.45 -17.10
C ILE A 254 36.88 5.04 -16.20
#